data_AF-A0A971HVJ2-F1
#
_entry.id   AF-A0A971HVJ2-F1
#
_cell.length_a   1.000
_cell.length_b   1.000
_cell.length_c   1.000
_cell.angle_alpha   90.00
_cell.angle_beta   90.00
_cell.angle_gamma   90.00
#
_symmetry.space_group_name_H-M   'P 1'
#
loop_
_entity.id
_entity.type
_entity.pdbx_description
1 polymer ?
#
loop_
_entity_poly.entity_id
_entity_poly.type
_entity_poly.pdbx_seq_one_letter_code
_entity_poly.pdbx_strand_id
1 'polypeptide(L)' 'LAFALAGGCPGRQLFMSGEGNSDAGIFVLGSLVGAAVAHNFGLASSAQGIGPHGMAAVIISMVVLLGIGITHCKR' A
#
# COMPACT_ATOMS: atom_id res chain seq x y z
N LEU A 1 -5.23 -4.36 5.80
CA LEU A 1 -5.48 -5.02 4.50
C LEU A 1 -4.18 -5.30 3.75
N ALA A 2 -3.38 -4.30 3.38
CA ALA A 2 -2.16 -4.47 2.58
C ALA A 2 -1.21 -5.59 3.08
N PHE A 3 -0.87 -5.61 4.37
CA PHE A 3 -0.01 -6.64 4.96
C PHE A 3 -0.66 -8.04 5.03
N ALA A 4 -1.98 -8.09 5.21
CA ALA A 4 -2.72 -9.35 5.18
C ALA A 4 -2.72 -9.95 3.77
N LEU A 5 -2.88 -9.11 2.73
CA LEU A 5 -2.80 -9.53 1.33
C LEU A 5 -1.37 -9.87 0.89
N ALA A 6 -0.37 -9.20 1.45
CA ALA A 6 1.04 -9.50 1.19
C ALA A 6 1.55 -10.78 1.89
N GLY A 7 0.76 -11.43 2.75
CA GLY A 7 1.14 -12.70 3.38
C GLY A 7 2.12 -12.59 4.55
N GLY A 8 2.17 -11.46 5.25
CA GLY A 8 3.04 -11.33 6.42
C GLY A 8 3.04 -9.95 7.09
N CYS A 9 3.82 -9.81 8.16
CA CYS A 9 4.06 -8.53 8.81
C CYS A 9 5.07 -7.68 7.99
N PRO A 10 5.12 -6.34 8.21
CA PRO A 10 6.03 -5.47 7.49
C PRO A 10 7.51 -5.90 7.63
N GLY A 11 7.91 -6.34 8.82
CA GLY A 11 9.27 -6.81 9.10
C GLY A 11 9.66 -8.04 8.29
N ARG A 12 8.74 -9.00 8.11
CA ARG A 12 8.98 -10.19 7.28
C ARG A 12 9.26 -9.81 5.82
N GLN A 13 8.49 -8.88 5.27
CA GLN A 13 8.67 -8.41 3.89
C GLN A 13 10.01 -7.69 3.71
N LEU A 14 10.45 -6.93 4.72
CA LEU A 14 11.78 -6.32 4.72
C LEU A 14 12.91 -7.36 4.70
N PHE A 15 12.85 -8.39 5.54
CA PHE A 15 13.87 -9.45 5.52
C PHE A 15 13.88 -10.23 4.20
N MET A 16 12.71 -10.67 3.70
CA MET A 16 12.62 -11.39 2.43
C MET A 16 13.12 -10.55 1.25
N SER A 17 12.94 -9.23 1.29
CA SER A 17 13.50 -8.35 0.25
C SER A 17 15.04 -8.37 0.23
N GLY A 18 15.67 -8.55 1.40
CA GLY A 18 17.14 -8.71 1.53
C GLY A 18 17.65 -10.10 1.13
N GLU A 19 16.78 -11.12 1.19
CA GLU A 19 17.08 -12.48 0.72
C GLU A 19 16.94 -12.63 -0.82
N GLY A 20 16.59 -11.55 -1.52
CA GLY A 20 16.45 -11.53 -2.98
C GLY A 20 15.04 -11.82 -3.49
N ASN A 21 14.01 -11.82 -2.63
CA ASN A 21 12.63 -11.90 -3.08
C ASN A 21 12.18 -10.56 -3.68
N SER A 22 12.06 -10.52 -5.01
CA SER A 22 11.65 -9.33 -5.76
C SER A 22 10.22 -8.88 -5.47
N ASP A 23 9.30 -9.79 -5.17
CA ASP A 23 7.91 -9.44 -4.85
C ASP A 23 7.85 -8.70 -3.51
N ALA A 24 8.61 -9.19 -2.53
CA ALA A 24 8.79 -8.53 -1.24
C ALA A 24 9.48 -7.17 -1.42
N GLY A 25 10.49 -7.09 -2.29
CA GLY A 25 11.19 -5.85 -2.63
C GLY A 25 10.25 -4.78 -3.20
N ILE A 26 9.41 -5.13 -4.19
CA ILE A 26 8.43 -4.19 -4.77
C ILE A 26 7.40 -3.78 -3.71
N PHE A 27 6.94 -4.71 -2.86
CA PHE A 27 6.03 -4.40 -1.77
C PHE A 27 6.61 -3.38 -0.77
N VAL A 28 7.88 -3.56 -0.37
CA VAL A 28 8.58 -2.65 0.53
C VAL A 28 8.77 -1.27 -0.10
N LEU A 29 9.25 -1.20 -1.34
CA LEU A 29 9.44 0.05 -2.06
C LEU A 29 8.11 0.80 -2.26
N GLY A 30 7.06 0.08 -2.66
CA GLY A 30 5.72 0.63 -2.80
C GLY A 30 5.17 1.17 -1.47
N SER A 31 5.42 0.47 -0.37
CA SER A 31 5.02 0.92 0.98
C SER A 31 5.76 2.20 1.40
N LEU A 32 7.05 2.30 1.09
CA LEU A 32 7.88 3.49 1.34
C LEU A 32 7.40 4.71 0.54
N VAL A 33 7.23 4.54 -0.79
CA VAL A 33 6.74 5.62 -1.66
C VAL A 33 5.33 6.03 -1.27
N GLY A 34 4.45 5.07 -0.98
CA GLY A 34 3.09 5.33 -0.53
C GLY A 34 3.04 6.11 0.78
N ALA A 35 3.87 5.75 1.76
CA ALA A 35 3.98 6.48 3.02
C ALA A 35 4.49 7.91 2.80
N ALA A 36 5.53 8.09 1.97
CA ALA A 36 6.05 9.41 1.63
C ALA A 36 4.98 10.30 0.99
N VAL A 37 4.20 9.78 0.05
CA VAL A 37 3.08 10.50 -0.57
C VAL A 37 2.01 10.82 0.49
N ALA A 38 1.58 9.84 1.28
CA ALA A 38 0.52 10.03 2.27
C ALA A 38 0.87 11.10 3.31
N HIS A 39 2.13 11.15 3.77
CA HIS A 39 2.59 12.14 4.73
C HIS A 39 2.81 13.53 4.11
N ASN A 40 3.37 13.63 2.89
CA ASN A 40 3.60 14.93 2.25
C ASN A 40 2.31 15.64 1.81
N PHE A 41 1.28 14.89 1.41
CA PHE A 41 -0.01 15.45 1.01
C PHE A 41 -1.04 15.50 2.14
N GLY A 42 -0.64 15.19 3.39
CA GLY A 42 -1.55 15.24 4.54
C GLY A 42 -2.73 14.25 4.46
N LEU A 43 -2.55 13.14 3.73
CA LEU A 43 -3.56 12.08 3.57
C LEU A 43 -3.47 11.03 4.69
N ALA A 44 -2.36 11.00 5.42
CA ALA A 44 -2.15 10.12 6.57
C ALA A 44 -3.06 10.53 7.73
N SER A 45 -3.75 9.54 8.32
CA SER A 45 -4.52 9.74 9.56
C SER A 45 -3.62 9.98 10.76
N SER A 46 -4.12 10.69 11.76
CA SER A 46 -3.44 10.94 13.02
C SER A 46 -4.33 10.58 14.23
N ALA A 47 -3.82 10.79 15.45
CA ALA A 47 -4.60 10.58 16.67
C ALA A 47 -5.85 11.48 16.76
N GLN A 48 -5.89 12.57 15.99
CA GLN A 48 -7.02 13.50 15.91
C GLN A 48 -8.11 13.02 14.94
N GLY A 49 -7.88 11.92 14.21
CA GLY A 49 -8.83 11.33 13.27
C GLY A 49 -8.35 11.35 11.82
N ILE A 50 -9.31 11.17 10.91
CA ILE A 50 -9.06 11.09 9.47
C ILE A 50 -9.10 12.51 8.90
N GLY A 51 -8.07 12.91 8.15
CA GLY A 51 -8.05 14.20 7.47
C GLY A 51 -9.16 14.34 6.41
N PRO A 52 -9.54 15.57 6.02
CA PRO A 52 -10.68 15.83 5.12
C PRO A 52 -10.55 15.12 3.76
N HIS A 53 -9.33 14.90 3.27
CA HIS A 53 -9.06 14.23 1.99
C HIS A 53 -8.67 12.76 2.13
N GLY A 54 -8.48 12.24 3.35
CA GLY A 54 -8.02 10.86 3.58
C GLY A 54 -9.00 9.82 3.05
N MET A 55 -10.30 10.04 3.27
CA MET A 55 -11.34 9.10 2.84
C MET A 55 -11.47 9.06 1.30
N ALA A 56 -11.40 10.23 0.65
CA ALA A 56 -11.41 10.32 -0.81
C ALA A 56 -10.18 9.60 -1.42
N ALA A 57 -9.00 9.76 -0.83
CA ALA A 57 -7.78 9.08 -1.28
C ALA A 57 -7.89 7.55 -1.18
N VAL A 58 -8.52 7.02 -0.13
CA VAL A 58 -8.78 5.56 0.00
C VAL A 58 -9.74 5.07 -1.08
N ILE A 59 -10.83 5.80 -1.35
CA ILE A 59 -11.80 5.40 -2.39
C ILE A 59 -11.13 5.39 -3.77
N ILE A 60 -10.39 6.46 -4.11
CA ILE A 60 -9.70 6.56 -5.40
C ILE A 60 -8.69 5.42 -5.56
N SER A 61 -7.86 5.17 -4.55
CA SER A 61 -6.88 4.08 -4.60
C SER A 61 -7.54 2.69 -4.69
N MET A 62 -8.66 2.48 -4.00
CA MET A 62 -9.43 1.22 -4.12
C MET A 62 -9.97 1.00 -5.52
N VAL A 63 -10.54 2.05 -6.15
CA VAL A 63 -11.04 1.97 -7.54
C VAL A 63 -9.90 1.65 -8.51
N VAL A 64 -8.73 2.29 -8.35
CA VAL A 64 -7.56 2.02 -9.17
C VAL A 64 -7.07 0.59 -9.01
N LEU A 65 -6.90 0.09 -7.77
CA LEU A 65 -6.42 -1.27 -7.51
C LEU A 65 -7.40 -2.34 -8.00
N LEU A 66 -8.71 -2.12 -7.82
CA LEU A 66 -9.74 -3.01 -8.36
C LEU A 66 -9.74 -2.99 -9.90
N GLY A 67 -9.59 -1.83 -10.53
CA GLY A 67 -9.46 -1.72 -11.98
C GLY A 67 -8.26 -2.50 -12.52
N ILE A 68 -7.10 -2.37 -11.88
CA ILE A 68 -5.89 -3.14 -12.22
C ILE A 68 -6.13 -4.64 -12.02
N GLY A 69 -6.73 -5.03 -10.88
CA GLY A 69 -7.02 -6.43 -10.57
C GLY A 69 -7.98 -7.07 -11.58
N ILE A 70 -9.06 -6.39 -11.94
CA ILE A 70 -10.05 -6.88 -12.90
C ILE A 70 -9.44 -6.98 -14.31
N THR A 71 -8.58 -6.04 -14.71
CA THR A 71 -7.92 -6.08 -16.03
C THR A 71 -6.88 -7.20 -16.14
N HIS A 72 -6.27 -7.63 -15.02
CA HIS A 72 -5.27 -8.69 -14.99
C HIS A 72 -5.82 -10.07 -14.56
N CYS A 73 -7.05 -10.13 -14.06
CA CYS A 73 -7.76 -11.38 -13.89
C CYS A 73 -8.03 -11.99 -15.27
N LYS A 74 -7.22 -12.98 -15.65
CA LYS A 74 -7.57 -13.90 -16.74
C LYS A 74 -8.95 -14.48 -16.44
N ARG A 75 -9.85 -14.35 -17.42
CA ARG A 75 -11.10 -15.12 -17.44
C ARG A 75 -10.79 -16.60 -17.68
#